data_AF-A0A0Q6UP20-F1
#
_entry.id   AF-A0A0Q6UP20-F1
#
_cell.length_a   1.000
_cell.length_b   1.000
_cell.length_c   1.000
_cell.angle_alpha   90.00
_cell.angle_beta   90.00
_cell.angle_gamma   90.00
#
_symmetry.space_group_name_H-M   'P 1'
#
loop_
_entity.id
_entity.type
_entity.pdbx_description
1 polymer ?
#
loop_
_entity_poly.entity_id
_entity_poly.type
_entity_poly.pdbx_seq_one_letter_code
_entity_poly.pdbx_strand_id
1 'polypeptide(L)'
;MRRLGLLSPLLLLAACGPGPARQAEICAVQALPARPGVDRFGVPPGVERQAQREGAVYGPGVLLTGRIGWWGRCPGRADTTDMLLIGPAPWALTKGGPRAHGRQVAYGTCYHRREDQRWRTVACRINP
;
A
#
# COMPACT_ATOMS: atom_id res chain seq x y z
N MET A 1 17.22 26.88 -41.02
CA MET A 1 16.71 25.62 -40.44
C MET A 1 17.69 25.12 -39.39
N ARG A 2 17.39 25.27 -38.10
CA ARG A 2 18.07 24.60 -36.97
C ARG A 2 17.30 24.94 -35.68
N ARG A 3 16.36 24.08 -35.29
CA ARG A 3 15.80 24.05 -33.94
C ARG A 3 16.02 22.64 -33.41
N LEU A 4 17.24 22.41 -32.94
CA LEU A 4 17.67 21.19 -32.28
C LEU A 4 17.40 21.32 -30.78
N GLY A 5 16.63 20.37 -30.26
CA GLY A 5 16.88 19.77 -28.94
C GLY A 5 16.63 20.63 -27.71
N LEU A 6 15.36 20.84 -27.34
CA LEU A 6 14.97 21.15 -25.96
C LEU A 6 13.76 20.29 -25.55
N LEU A 7 13.91 18.98 -25.67
CA LEU A 7 13.03 18.00 -25.05
C LEU A 7 13.95 16.98 -24.38
N SER A 8 14.06 17.03 -23.05
CA SER A 8 14.23 15.85 -22.15
C SER A 8 14.96 16.12 -20.82
N PRO A 9 14.49 17.04 -19.94
CA PRO A 9 14.70 16.86 -18.50
C PRO A 9 13.54 16.10 -17.83
N LEU A 10 12.36 16.03 -18.47
CA LEU A 10 11.14 15.42 -17.89
C LEU A 10 11.13 13.89 -17.84
N LEU A 11 11.98 13.20 -18.63
CA LEU A 11 12.04 11.74 -18.65
C LEU A 11 12.83 11.14 -17.46
N LEU A 12 13.62 11.95 -16.75
CA LEU A 12 14.44 11.48 -15.62
C LEU A 12 13.70 11.52 -14.27
N LEU A 13 12.55 12.18 -14.19
CA LEU A 13 11.75 12.30 -12.96
C LEU A 13 10.78 11.12 -12.73
N ALA A 14 10.67 10.20 -13.70
CA ALA A 14 9.83 9.00 -13.56
C ALA A 14 10.49 7.87 -12.74
N ALA A 15 11.74 8.04 -12.30
CA ALA A 15 12.55 6.95 -11.75
C ALA A 15 12.32 6.65 -10.25
N CYS A 16 11.53 7.44 -9.52
CA CYS A 16 11.40 7.33 -8.06
C CYS A 16 10.06 6.78 -7.57
N GLY A 17 9.21 6.21 -8.44
CA GLY A 17 7.88 5.73 -8.07
C GLY A 17 7.47 4.44 -8.80
N PRO A 18 6.39 3.78 -8.36
CA PRO A 18 5.86 2.60 -9.05
C PRO A 18 5.36 2.96 -10.46
N GLY A 19 5.56 2.06 -11.42
CA GLY A 19 5.02 2.23 -12.76
C GLY A 19 3.47 2.30 -12.78
N PRO A 20 2.84 2.81 -13.85
CA PRO A 20 1.41 3.14 -13.87
C PRO A 20 0.47 1.99 -13.47
N ALA A 21 0.72 0.78 -13.96
CA ALA A 21 -0.09 -0.40 -13.62
C ALA A 21 0.01 -0.75 -12.12
N ARG A 22 1.21 -0.65 -11.55
CA ARG A 22 1.43 -0.90 -10.12
C ARG A 22 0.82 0.22 -9.27
N GLN A 23 0.91 1.48 -9.71
CA GLN A 23 0.24 2.61 -9.05
C GLN A 23 -1.28 2.39 -8.98
N ALA A 24 -1.90 1.94 -10.07
CA ALA A 24 -3.33 1.64 -10.10
C ALA A 24 -3.71 0.54 -9.10
N GLU A 25 -2.91 -0.53 -9.02
CA GLU A 25 -3.11 -1.61 -8.05
C GLU A 25 -2.97 -1.12 -6.60
N ILE A 26 -1.92 -0.35 -6.31
CA ILE A 26 -1.69 0.27 -5.00
C ILE A 26 -2.89 1.13 -4.60
N CYS A 27 -3.34 2.02 -5.48
CA CYS A 27 -4.45 2.91 -5.19
C CYS A 27 -5.78 2.15 -5.03
N ALA A 28 -5.98 1.07 -5.78
CA ALA A 28 -7.17 0.24 -5.63
C ALA A 28 -7.23 -0.43 -4.24
N VAL A 29 -6.11 -0.90 -3.70
CA VAL A 29 -6.06 -1.44 -2.32
C VAL A 29 -6.22 -0.33 -1.28
N GLN A 30 -5.54 0.82 -1.45
CA GLN A 30 -5.64 1.94 -0.52
C GLN A 30 -7.05 2.53 -0.44
N ALA A 31 -7.79 2.53 -1.55
CA ALA A 31 -9.15 3.04 -1.62
C ALA A 31 -10.19 2.13 -0.92
N LEU A 32 -9.80 0.93 -0.47
CA LEU A 32 -10.68 0.09 0.33
C LEU A 32 -11.00 0.78 1.67
N PRO A 33 -12.25 0.72 2.14
CA PRO A 33 -12.70 1.48 3.31
C PRO A 33 -12.15 0.92 4.63
N ALA A 34 -11.58 -0.29 4.62
CA ALA A 34 -11.14 -0.96 5.82
C ALA A 34 -9.90 -0.31 6.45
N ARG A 35 -10.00 -0.03 7.75
CA ARG A 35 -9.04 0.73 8.55
C ARG A 35 -8.27 -0.18 9.51
N PRO A 36 -6.97 -0.43 9.25
CA PRO A 36 -6.12 -1.17 10.19
C PRO A 36 -6.17 -0.55 11.59
N GLY A 37 -6.19 -1.38 12.63
CA GLY A 37 -6.19 -0.92 14.02
C GLY A 37 -7.51 -0.30 14.51
N VAL A 38 -8.53 -0.18 13.64
CA VAL A 38 -9.88 0.25 14.01
C VAL A 38 -10.88 -0.88 13.75
N ASP A 39 -10.92 -1.39 12.52
CA ASP A 39 -11.89 -2.40 12.15
C ASP A 39 -11.48 -3.81 12.62
N ARG A 40 -12.46 -4.61 13.02
CA ARG A 40 -12.27 -6.00 13.48
C ARG A 40 -13.38 -6.88 12.96
N PHE A 41 -13.07 -7.74 11.99
CA PHE A 41 -14.04 -8.67 11.39
C PHE A 41 -13.32 -9.76 10.59
N GLY A 42 -14.06 -10.81 10.25
CA GLY A 42 -13.55 -11.93 9.45
C GLY A 42 -12.49 -12.76 10.19
N VAL A 43 -11.98 -13.78 9.51
CA VAL A 43 -10.92 -14.64 10.03
C VAL A 43 -9.64 -14.39 9.24
N PRO A 44 -8.52 -13.99 9.88
CA PRO A 44 -7.25 -13.80 9.21
C PRO A 44 -6.81 -15.06 8.45
N PRO A 45 -6.48 -14.98 7.15
CA PRO A 45 -6.24 -16.15 6.31
C PRO A 45 -4.86 -16.80 6.50
N GLY A 46 -4.11 -16.44 7.55
CA GLY A 46 -2.79 -17.03 7.83
C GLY A 46 -1.65 -16.64 6.86
N VAL A 47 -1.89 -15.71 5.93
CA VAL A 47 -0.94 -15.36 4.84
C VAL A 47 0.15 -14.36 5.24
N GLU A 48 0.06 -13.78 6.44
CA GLU A 48 0.86 -12.61 6.81
C GLU A 48 2.37 -12.86 6.79
N ARG A 49 2.82 -14.00 7.33
CA ARG A 49 4.25 -14.35 7.32
C ARG A 49 4.78 -14.50 5.89
N GLN A 50 3.97 -15.03 4.98
CA GLN A 50 4.36 -15.17 3.59
C GLN A 50 4.40 -13.81 2.89
N ALA A 51 3.37 -12.99 3.08
CA ALA A 51 3.32 -11.62 2.56
C ALA A 51 4.49 -10.75 3.04
N GLN A 52 4.92 -10.90 4.30
CA GLN A 52 6.09 -10.18 4.82
C GLN A 52 7.42 -10.60 4.19
N ARG A 53 7.55 -11.86 3.75
CA ARG A 53 8.77 -12.37 3.13
C ARG A 53 8.84 -12.07 1.63
N GLU A 54 7.71 -12.20 0.94
CA GLU A 54 7.64 -12.23 -0.53
C GLU A 54 6.95 -10.99 -1.12
N GLY A 55 6.13 -10.30 -0.33
CA GLY A 55 5.34 -9.16 -0.78
C GLY A 55 6.19 -7.92 -1.04
N ALA A 56 5.79 -7.15 -2.05
CA ALA A 56 6.32 -5.81 -2.26
C ALA A 56 5.73 -4.88 -1.20
N VAL A 57 6.60 -4.24 -0.42
CA VAL A 57 6.21 -3.36 0.68
C VAL A 57 6.19 -1.92 0.20
N TYR A 58 5.15 -1.18 0.54
CA TYR A 58 5.00 0.24 0.23
C TYR A 58 4.59 1.07 1.44
N GLY A 59 5.08 2.30 1.51
CA GLY A 59 4.77 3.28 2.56
C GLY A 59 4.58 4.71 2.03
N PRO A 60 4.22 5.66 2.91
CA PRO A 60 3.91 7.05 2.55
C PRO A 60 5.15 7.89 2.20
N GLY A 61 6.32 7.50 2.69
CA GLY A 61 7.57 8.24 2.50
C GLY A 61 8.25 7.94 1.17
N VAL A 62 8.91 8.96 0.60
CA VAL A 62 9.79 8.84 -0.58
C VAL A 62 11.18 8.29 -0.26
N LEU A 63 11.55 8.25 1.02
CA LEU A 63 12.81 7.71 1.54
C LEU A 63 12.50 6.62 2.55
N LEU A 64 12.32 5.39 2.08
CA LEU A 64 12.22 4.23 2.97
C LEU A 64 13.29 3.23 2.53
N THR A 65 14.12 2.84 3.50
CA THR A 65 15.31 2.00 3.36
C THR A 65 15.05 0.76 2.50
N GLY A 66 15.92 0.50 1.52
CA GLY A 66 16.28 -0.78 0.86
C GLY A 66 15.20 -1.71 0.25
N ARG A 67 14.02 -1.83 0.85
CA ARG A 67 12.96 -2.80 0.51
C ARG A 67 11.54 -2.23 0.57
N ILE A 68 11.36 -0.98 0.99
CA ILE A 68 10.04 -0.34 1.06
C ILE A 68 9.95 0.72 -0.02
N GLY A 69 9.04 0.55 -0.97
CA GLY A 69 8.77 1.52 -2.01
C GLY A 69 7.85 2.65 -1.54
N TRP A 70 7.91 3.79 -2.21
CA TRP A 70 6.87 4.81 -2.07
C TRP A 70 5.59 4.35 -2.78
N TRP A 71 4.41 4.50 -2.16
CA TRP A 71 3.13 4.10 -2.79
C TRP A 71 2.52 5.14 -3.74
N GLY A 72 3.22 6.25 -4.00
CA GLY A 72 2.73 7.27 -4.92
C GLY A 72 1.66 8.19 -4.34
N ARG A 73 0.90 8.85 -5.22
CA ARG A 73 -0.27 9.67 -4.86
C ARG A 73 -1.54 8.92 -5.25
N CYS A 74 -2.42 8.69 -4.28
CA CYS A 74 -3.74 8.09 -4.51
C CYS A 74 -4.85 9.08 -4.10
N PRO A 75 -5.97 9.14 -4.84
CA PRO A 75 -7.07 10.06 -4.55
C PRO A 75 -7.81 9.72 -3.25
N GLY A 76 -7.76 8.47 -2.80
CA GLY A 76 -8.35 8.01 -1.55
C GLY A 76 -7.45 7.00 -0.86
N ARG A 77 -7.41 7.07 0.48
CA ARG A 77 -6.79 6.08 1.35
C ARG A 77 -7.50 6.00 2.69
N ALA A 78 -7.52 4.83 3.32
CA ALA A 78 -7.81 4.74 4.75
C ALA A 78 -6.78 5.59 5.53
N ASP A 79 -7.27 6.42 6.44
CA ASP A 79 -6.52 7.39 7.26
C ASP A 79 -5.50 6.74 8.21
N THR A 80 -5.67 5.46 8.49
CA THR A 80 -4.88 4.65 9.42
C THR A 80 -3.88 3.71 8.75
N THR A 81 -3.79 3.71 7.41
CA THR A 81 -2.80 2.89 6.71
C THR A 81 -1.43 3.55 6.74
N ASP A 82 -0.45 2.83 7.28
CA ASP A 82 0.96 3.21 7.32
C ASP A 82 1.81 2.38 6.35
N MET A 83 1.38 1.16 6.07
CA MET A 83 2.12 0.21 5.24
C MET A 83 1.16 -0.62 4.40
N LEU A 84 1.55 -0.88 3.16
CA LEU A 84 0.87 -1.76 2.23
C LEU A 84 1.84 -2.85 1.81
N LEU A 85 1.40 -4.11 1.85
CA LEU A 85 2.12 -5.24 1.28
C LEU A 85 1.26 -5.76 0.13
N ILE A 86 1.81 -5.82 -1.09
CA ILE A 86 1.16 -6.49 -2.22
C ILE A 86 1.90 -7.78 -2.51
N GLY A 87 1.18 -8.88 -2.47
CA GLY A 87 1.71 -10.20 -2.72
C GLY A 87 1.97 -11.01 -1.45
N PRO A 88 2.20 -12.33 -1.60
CA PRO A 88 2.07 -13.07 -2.86
C PRO A 88 0.62 -13.10 -3.35
N ALA A 89 0.42 -13.26 -4.66
CA ALA A 89 -0.91 -13.32 -5.23
C ALA A 89 -1.72 -14.46 -4.56
N PRO A 90 -3.02 -14.27 -4.27
CA PRO A 90 -3.88 -13.13 -4.61
C PRO A 90 -3.98 -12.05 -3.52
N TRP A 91 -3.00 -11.93 -2.62
CA TRP A 91 -3.16 -11.17 -1.39
C TRP A 91 -2.55 -9.76 -1.43
N ALA A 92 -3.17 -8.86 -0.68
CA ALA A 92 -2.56 -7.62 -0.22
C ALA A 92 -2.94 -7.38 1.25
N LEU A 93 -2.08 -6.71 2.00
CA LEU A 93 -2.31 -6.39 3.41
C LEU A 93 -2.08 -4.90 3.63
N THR A 94 -2.99 -4.24 4.34
CA THR A 94 -2.73 -2.91 4.89
C THR A 94 -2.49 -3.02 6.38
N LYS A 95 -1.49 -2.28 6.87
CA LYS A 95 -1.09 -2.25 8.27
C LYS A 95 -0.95 -0.81 8.75
N GLY A 96 -1.19 -0.61 10.03
CA GLY A 96 -1.15 0.70 10.66
C GLY A 96 -2.19 0.77 11.77
N GLY A 97 -2.59 2.00 12.10
CA GLY A 97 -3.66 2.24 13.04
C GLY A 97 -3.76 3.70 13.46
N PRO A 98 -4.75 4.01 14.31
CA PRO A 98 -4.94 5.36 14.81
C PRO A 98 -3.74 5.81 15.65
N ARG A 99 -3.47 7.12 15.58
CA ARG A 99 -2.50 7.80 16.43
C ARG A 99 -3.21 8.86 17.28
N ALA A 100 -2.79 8.99 18.52
CA ALA A 100 -3.16 10.10 19.40
C ALA A 100 -1.89 10.84 19.80
N HIS A 101 -1.84 12.16 19.58
CA HIS A 101 -0.66 12.99 19.86
C HIS A 101 0.65 12.44 19.24
N GLY A 102 0.57 11.93 18.01
CA GLY A 102 1.71 11.33 17.30
C GLY A 102 2.09 9.92 17.74
N ARG A 103 1.51 9.39 18.82
CA ARG A 103 1.77 8.04 19.33
C ARG A 103 0.75 7.05 18.77
N GLN A 104 1.23 5.87 18.35
CA GLN A 104 0.38 4.74 17.98
C GLN A 104 -0.43 4.27 19.19
N VAL A 105 -1.77 4.25 19.08
CA VAL A 105 -2.65 3.79 20.18
C VAL A 105 -3.25 2.41 19.93
N ALA A 106 -3.41 2.02 18.67
CA ALA A 106 -3.74 0.67 18.26
C ALA A 106 -3.02 0.38 16.97
N TYR A 107 -2.63 -0.88 16.75
CA TYR A 107 -2.05 -1.32 15.48
C TYR A 107 -2.83 -2.54 15.01
N GLY A 108 -3.04 -2.66 13.71
CA GLY A 108 -3.77 -3.78 13.15
C GLY A 108 -3.34 -4.12 11.75
N THR A 109 -4.03 -5.11 11.20
CA THR A 109 -3.78 -5.61 9.86
C THR A 109 -5.12 -5.95 9.20
N CYS A 110 -5.36 -5.37 8.03
CA CYS A 110 -6.46 -5.74 7.16
C CYS A 110 -5.93 -6.56 5.99
N TYR A 111 -6.70 -7.58 5.62
CA TYR A 111 -6.38 -8.56 4.60
C TYR A 111 -7.30 -8.36 3.41
N HIS A 112 -6.68 -8.23 2.25
CA HIS A 112 -7.35 -7.97 0.99
C HIS A 112 -7.04 -9.11 0.03
N ARG A 113 -8.06 -9.56 -0.69
CA ARG A 113 -7.94 -10.58 -1.72
C ARG A 113 -8.32 -9.99 -3.07
N ARG A 114 -7.58 -10.37 -4.11
CA ARG A 114 -7.94 -10.07 -5.49
C ARG A 114 -8.92 -11.15 -5.99
N GLU A 115 -10.12 -10.72 -6.37
CA GLU A 115 -11.21 -11.54 -6.92
C GLU A 115 -11.71 -10.86 -8.19
N ASP A 116 -11.74 -11.57 -9.32
CA ASP A 116 -12.21 -11.04 -10.62
C ASP A 116 -11.65 -9.65 -10.98
N GLN A 117 -10.33 -9.50 -10.79
CA GLN A 117 -9.57 -8.26 -11.01
C GLN A 117 -9.89 -7.09 -10.05
N ARG A 118 -10.73 -7.30 -9.04
CA ARG A 118 -11.06 -6.31 -8.01
C ARG A 118 -10.47 -6.72 -6.67
N TRP A 119 -10.15 -5.72 -5.85
CA TRP A 119 -9.75 -5.95 -4.48
C TRP A 119 -10.95 -5.92 -3.54
N ARG A 120 -10.96 -6.82 -2.56
CA ARG A 120 -11.93 -6.84 -1.47
C ARG A 120 -11.25 -7.09 -0.15
N THR A 121 -11.70 -6.42 0.90
CA THR A 121 -11.27 -6.72 2.26
C THR A 121 -12.04 -7.94 2.78
N VAL A 122 -11.31 -8.95 3.25
CA VAL A 122 -11.89 -10.21 3.73
C VAL A 122 -11.79 -10.35 5.25
N ALA A 123 -10.84 -9.66 5.89
CA ALA A 123 -10.69 -9.66 7.34
C ALA A 123 -9.91 -8.42 7.79
N CYS A 124 -10.13 -8.01 9.03
CA CYS A 124 -9.28 -7.09 9.77
C CYS A 124 -9.11 -7.58 11.20
N ARG A 125 -7.89 -7.46 11.72
CA ARG A 125 -7.58 -7.73 13.13
C ARG A 125 -6.88 -6.53 13.75
N ILE A 126 -7.10 -6.38 15.05
CA ILE A 126 -6.27 -5.54 15.91
C ILE A 126 -5.16 -6.46 16.43
N ASN A 127 -3.92 -6.03 16.29
CA ASN A 127 -2.76 -6.74 16.78
C ASN A 127 -2.63 -6.44 18.28
N PRO A 128 -2.57 -7.46 19.15
CA PRO A 128 -2.37 -7.26 20.58
C PRO A 128 -0.99 -6.65 20.89
#